data_AF-A0A4R2ANE8-F1
#
_entry.id   AF-A0A4R2ANE8-F1
#
_cell.length_a   1.000
_cell.length_b   1.000
_cell.length_c   1.000
_cell.angle_alpha   90.00
_cell.angle_beta   90.00
_cell.angle_gamma   90.00
#
_symmetry.space_group_name_H-M   'P 1'
#
loop_
_entity.id
_entity.type
_entity.pdbx_description
1 polymer ?
#
loop_
_entity_poly.entity_id
_entity_poly.type
_entity_poly.pdbx_seq_one_letter_code
_entity_poly.pdbx_strand_id
1 'polypeptide(L)' 'MSKKTILITGAGSGFGKGAAIGMAKNGHDIIATCQVSPM' A
#
# COMPACT_ATOMS: atom_id res chain seq x y z
N MET A 1 -7.89 14.54 -9.42
CA MET A 1 -6.92 13.50 -9.87
C MET A 1 -7.70 12.28 -10.35
N SER A 2 -7.18 11.51 -11.30
CA SER A 2 -7.83 10.27 -11.75
C SER A 2 -7.57 9.13 -10.75
N LYS A 3 -8.62 8.39 -10.40
CA LYS A 3 -8.53 7.18 -9.55
C LYS A 3 -7.68 6.13 -10.27
N LYS A 4 -6.79 5.47 -9.53
CA LYS A 4 -5.85 4.46 -10.06
C LYS A 4 -5.80 3.28 -9.09
N THR A 5 -5.47 2.10 -9.63
CA THR A 5 -5.08 0.94 -8.84
C THR A 5 -3.56 0.88 -8.77
N ILE A 6 -2.98 0.82 -7.58
CA ILE A 6 -1.53 0.90 -7.36
C ILE A 6 -1.07 -0.30 -6.54
N LEU A 7 -0.05 -1.00 -7.03
CA LEU A 7 0.63 -2.09 -6.31
C LEU A 7 1.81 -1.52 -5.51
N ILE A 8 1.82 -1.75 -4.20
CA ILE A 8 2.92 -1.36 -3.32
C ILE A 8 3.49 -2.61 -2.67
N THR A 9 4.79 -2.87 -2.91
CA THR A 9 5.56 -3.90 -2.23
C THR A 9 6.13 -3.39 -0.91
N GLY A 10 6.34 -4.27 0.07
CA GLY A 10 6.89 -3.89 1.37
C GLY A 10 5.96 -3.00 2.21
N ALA A 11 4.65 -3.11 2.04
CA ALA A 11 3.64 -2.32 2.75
C ALA A 11 3.30 -2.85 4.17
N GLY A 12 4.04 -3.83 4.67
CA GLY A 12 3.82 -4.42 6.00
C GLY A 12 4.17 -3.49 7.16
N SER A 13 5.09 -2.53 6.96
CA SER A 13 5.52 -1.60 8.01
C SER A 13 6.17 -0.34 7.41
N GLY A 14 6.61 0.58 8.27
CA GLY A 14 7.43 1.74 7.90
C GLY A 14 6.84 2.62 6.79
N PHE A 15 7.72 3.07 5.90
CA PHE A 15 7.36 3.99 4.82
C PHE A 15 6.35 3.39 3.83
N GLY A 16 6.51 2.12 3.47
CA GLY A 16 5.59 1.42 2.54
C GLY A 16 4.15 1.43 3.06
N LYS A 17 3.96 1.15 4.36
CA LYS A 17 2.65 1.23 5.03
C LYS A 17 2.08 2.65 5.01
N GLY A 18 2.91 3.65 5.36
CA GLY A 18 2.50 5.06 5.35
C GLY A 18 2.09 5.56 3.97
N ALA A 19 2.88 5.23 2.95
CA ALA A 19 2.62 5.57 1.56
C ALA A 19 1.30 4.94 1.06
N ALA A 20 1.09 3.64 1.34
CA ALA A 20 -0.14 2.95 0.98
C ALA A 20 -1.38 3.61 1.60
N ILE A 21 -1.35 3.92 2.89
CA ILE A 21 -2.46 4.59 3.59
C ILE A 21 -2.69 6.00 3.03
N GLY A 22 -1.62 6.77 2.78
CA GLY A 22 -1.72 8.12 2.22
C GLY A 22 -2.34 8.13 0.82
N MET A 23 -1.89 7.24 -0.07
CA MET A 23 -2.43 7.14 -1.43
C MET A 23 -3.88 6.65 -1.43
N ALA A 24 -4.25 5.73 -0.53
CA ALA A 24 -5.64 5.31 -0.35
C ALA A 24 -6.54 6.47 0.08
N LYS A 25 -6.08 7.29 1.06
CA LYS A 25 -6.78 8.50 1.49
C LYS A 25 -6.95 9.53 0.38
N ASN A 26 -6.02 9.58 -0.57
CA ASN A 26 -6.10 10.43 -1.76
C ASN A 26 -7.05 9.88 -2.85
N GLY A 27 -7.75 8.76 -2.59
CA GLY A 27 -8.81 8.22 -3.44
C GLY A 27 -8.36 7.14 -4.44
N HIS A 28 -7.15 6.59 -4.29
CA HIS A 28 -6.66 5.49 -5.11
C HIS A 28 -6.98 4.13 -4.47
N ASP A 29 -7.15 3.10 -5.30
CA ASP A 29 -7.23 1.71 -4.82
C ASP A 29 -5.81 1.16 -4.69
N ILE A 30 -5.48 0.58 -3.54
CA ILE A 30 -4.12 0.13 -3.25
C ILE A 30 -4.11 -1.37 -3.01
N ILE A 31 -3.23 -2.09 -3.70
CA ILE A 31 -2.86 -3.48 -3.41
C ILE A 31 -1.58 -3.40 -2.58
N ALA A 32 -1.72 -3.54 -1.26
CA ALA A 32 -0.61 -3.46 -0.32
C ALA A 32 -0.10 -4.86 0.00
N THR A 33 1.10 -5.22 -0.46
CA THR A 33 1.69 -6.53 -0.16
C THR A 33 2.60 -6.46 1.05
N CYS A 34 2.57 -7.50 1.87
CA CYS A 34 3.47 -7.69 2.99
C CYS A 34 4.08 -9.10 2.93
N GLN A 35 5.28 -9.25 3.46
CA GLN A 35 5.86 -10.57 3.61
C GLN A 35 5.18 -11.28 4.77
N VAL A 36 4.72 -12.52 4.51
CA VAL A 36 4.22 -13.44 5.52
C VAL A 36 5.24 -14.57 5.60
N SER A 37 6.00 -14.64 6.69
CA SER A 37 6.88 -15.79 6.95
C SER A 37 6.07 -16.84 7.71
N PRO A 38 6.26 -18.16 7.46
CA PRO A 38 5.80 -19.15 8.42
C PRO A 38 6.52 -18.91 9.76
N MET A 39 5.76 -19.09 10.85
CA MET A 39 6.26 -19.17 12.22
C MET A 39 6.85 -20.55 12.47
#